data_AF-A0A3A6QUR8-F1
#
_entry.id   AF-A0A3A6QUR8-F1
#
_cell.length_a   1.000
_cell.length_b   1.000
_cell.length_c   1.000
_cell.angle_alpha   90.00
_cell.angle_beta   90.00
_cell.angle_gamma   90.00
#
_symmetry.space_group_name_H-M   'P 1'
#
loop_
_entity.id
_entity.type
_entity.pdbx_description
1 polymer ?
#
loop_
_entity_poly.entity_id
_entity_poly.type
_entity_poly.pdbx_seq_one_letter_code
_entity_poly.pdbx_strand_id
1 'polypeptide(L)'
;MNTENLKKTYRKLIDESKFHRAIIVALLVTNLVSVIGWLNKSTVVDMQPPGLAERAWVDENRASAEYVKGWALYIADRIGNVNPKTASMIRSTLEPLLAPEIYQDVINKIETQVQQIRQDRVALSFEPKDVQADKNNPNKFYVVGRSMMQGPAGQPVRENKTIELEILVKNYQPVLHFIDVYEGSPRTDDVIRREEKTAEARKRMERNSNEN
;
A
#
# COMPACT_ATOMS: atom_id res chain seq x y z
N MET A 1 -8.69 -81.09 5.79
CA MET A 1 -8.34 -79.69 5.45
C MET A 1 -9.49 -78.80 5.87
N ASN A 2 -9.30 -77.88 6.82
CA ASN A 2 -10.42 -77.20 7.49
C ASN A 2 -10.97 -76.03 6.65
N THR A 3 -12.04 -76.29 5.89
CA THR A 3 -12.61 -75.37 4.89
C THR A 3 -13.22 -74.10 5.50
N GLU A 4 -13.62 -74.15 6.77
CA GLU A 4 -14.13 -72.99 7.51
C GLU A 4 -13.04 -71.96 7.81
N ASN A 5 -11.84 -72.45 8.18
CA ASN A 5 -10.68 -71.59 8.41
C ASN A 5 -10.24 -70.90 7.11
N LEU A 6 -10.27 -71.59 5.97
CA LEU A 6 -9.96 -71.01 4.67
C LEU A 6 -10.95 -69.90 4.29
N LYS A 7 -12.26 -70.11 4.47
CA LYS A 7 -13.29 -69.10 4.20
C LYS A 7 -13.19 -67.87 5.12
N LYS A 8 -12.72 -68.04 6.36
CA LYS A 8 -12.52 -66.96 7.33
C LYS A 8 -11.26 -66.15 7.01
N THR A 9 -10.16 -66.81 6.65
CA THR A 9 -8.92 -66.16 6.20
C THR A 9 -9.13 -65.42 4.88
N TYR A 10 -9.87 -66.01 3.93
CA TYR A 10 -10.20 -65.36 2.67
C TYR A 10 -11.06 -64.10 2.84
N ARG A 11 -12.06 -64.13 3.74
CA ARG A 11 -12.87 -62.94 4.07
C ARG A 11 -12.03 -61.84 4.75
N LYS A 12 -11.16 -62.21 5.68
CA LYS A 12 -10.21 -61.26 6.31
C LYS A 12 -9.29 -60.60 5.29
N LEU A 13 -8.74 -61.37 4.34
CA LEU A 13 -7.92 -60.83 3.25
C LEU A 13 -8.69 -59.85 2.36
N ILE A 14 -9.96 -60.12 2.06
CA ILE A 14 -10.80 -59.21 1.27
C ILE A 14 -11.09 -57.91 2.03
N ASP A 15 -11.44 -58.00 3.32
CA ASP A 15 -11.73 -56.82 4.14
C ASP A 15 -10.49 -55.98 4.38
N GLU A 16 -9.32 -56.61 4.58
CA GLU A 16 -8.03 -55.93 4.66
C GLU A 16 -7.67 -55.24 3.34
N SER A 17 -7.95 -55.88 2.19
CA SER A 17 -7.76 -55.27 0.88
C SER A 17 -8.67 -54.05 0.66
N LYS A 18 -9.93 -54.11 1.11
CA LYS A 18 -10.86 -52.97 1.05
C LYS A 18 -10.40 -51.83 1.96
N PHE A 19 -9.91 -52.14 3.15
CA PHE A 19 -9.35 -51.15 4.07
C PHE A 19 -8.10 -50.46 3.50
N HIS A 20 -7.18 -51.23 2.93
CA HIS A 20 -5.99 -50.69 2.25
C HIS A 20 -6.36 -49.84 1.04
N ARG A 21 -7.35 -50.27 0.24
CA ARG A 21 -7.87 -49.45 -0.88
C ARG A 21 -8.48 -48.14 -0.39
N ALA A 22 -9.22 -48.15 0.73
CA ALA A 22 -9.79 -46.94 1.31
C ALA A 22 -8.69 -45.96 1.77
N ILE A 23 -7.61 -46.46 2.39
CA ILE A 23 -6.45 -45.64 2.78
C ILE A 23 -5.76 -45.05 1.54
N ILE A 24 -5.56 -45.85 0.48
CA ILE A 24 -4.93 -45.37 -0.77
C ILE A 24 -5.78 -44.26 -1.39
N VAL A 25 -7.11 -44.41 -1.42
CA VAL A 25 -8.00 -43.36 -1.93
C VAL A 25 -7.91 -42.09 -1.06
N ALA A 26 -7.91 -42.22 0.27
CA ALA A 26 -7.76 -41.09 1.18
C ALA A 26 -6.42 -40.36 1.02
N LEU A 27 -5.32 -41.10 0.82
CA LEU A 27 -4.00 -40.55 0.52
C LEU A 27 -3.99 -39.84 -0.84
N LEU A 28 -4.63 -40.41 -1.86
CA LEU A 28 -4.77 -39.78 -3.18
C LEU A 28 -5.51 -38.46 -3.07
N VAL A 29 -6.64 -38.43 -2.36
CA VAL A 29 -7.42 -37.20 -2.14
C VAL A 29 -6.59 -36.15 -1.41
N THR A 30 -5.90 -36.53 -0.32
CA THR A 30 -5.04 -35.60 0.44
C THR A 30 -3.91 -35.02 -0.42
N ASN A 31 -3.26 -35.85 -1.24
CA ASN A 31 -2.23 -35.39 -2.18
C ASN A 31 -2.80 -34.44 -3.24
N LEU A 32 -3.98 -34.76 -3.79
CA LEU A 32 -4.62 -33.95 -4.82
C LEU A 32 -5.06 -32.58 -4.28
N VAL A 33 -5.60 -32.54 -3.05
CA VAL A 33 -5.88 -31.29 -2.32
C VAL A 33 -4.59 -30.50 -2.07
N SER A 34 -3.50 -31.17 -1.69
CA SER A 34 -2.19 -30.52 -1.48
C SER A 34 -1.63 -29.91 -2.76
N VAL A 35 -1.75 -30.62 -3.89
CA VAL A 35 -1.31 -30.13 -5.21
C VAL A 35 -2.15 -28.92 -5.65
N ILE A 36 -3.48 -28.97 -5.50
CA ILE A 36 -4.34 -27.81 -5.80
C ILE A 36 -3.96 -26.61 -4.91
N GLY A 37 -3.72 -26.83 -3.63
CA GLY A 37 -3.27 -25.79 -2.70
C GLY A 37 -1.91 -25.20 -3.08
N TRP A 38 -0.98 -26.03 -3.57
CA TRP A 38 0.34 -25.58 -4.01
C TRP A 38 0.28 -24.79 -5.32
N LEU A 39 -0.53 -25.23 -6.29
CA LEU A 39 -0.71 -24.53 -7.56
C LEU A 39 -1.39 -23.16 -7.39
N ASN A 40 -2.24 -23.02 -6.37
CA ASN A 40 -2.92 -21.75 -6.06
C ASN A 40 -2.10 -20.85 -5.12
N LYS A 41 -0.91 -21.27 -4.67
CA LYS A 41 -0.07 -20.47 -3.78
C LYS A 41 0.74 -19.48 -4.60
N SER A 42 0.48 -18.20 -4.42
CA SER A 42 1.28 -17.13 -4.98
C SER A 42 2.69 -17.10 -4.38
N THR A 43 3.70 -16.81 -5.20
CA THR A 43 5.10 -16.77 -4.77
C THR A 43 5.35 -15.46 -4.06
N VAL A 44 5.64 -15.50 -2.77
CA VAL A 44 6.07 -14.31 -2.01
C VAL A 44 7.53 -14.04 -2.32
N VAL A 45 7.84 -12.85 -2.83
CA VAL A 45 9.22 -12.40 -3.06
C VAL A 45 9.67 -11.63 -1.83
N ASP A 46 10.64 -12.19 -1.10
CA ASP A 46 11.28 -11.53 0.04
C ASP A 46 12.39 -10.60 -0.49
N MET A 47 12.28 -9.31 -0.19
CA MET A 47 13.27 -8.29 -0.50
C MET A 47 13.78 -7.75 0.83
N GLN A 48 15.08 -7.91 1.10
CA GLN A 48 15.71 -7.25 2.23
C GLN A 48 16.58 -6.09 1.71
N PRO A 49 16.09 -4.84 1.69
CA PRO A 49 16.93 -3.70 1.37
C PRO A 49 17.96 -3.48 2.49
N PRO A 50 19.19 -3.08 2.17
CA PRO A 50 20.20 -2.76 3.19
C PRO A 50 19.72 -1.59 4.05
N GLY A 51 19.70 -1.79 5.37
CA GLY A 51 19.32 -0.75 6.35
C GLY A 51 17.92 -0.88 6.97
N LEU A 52 17.09 -1.83 6.54
CA LEU A 52 15.78 -2.12 7.17
C LEU A 52 15.90 -3.18 8.26
N ALA A 53 15.26 -2.94 9.40
CA ALA A 53 15.14 -3.91 10.50
C ALA A 53 14.06 -4.98 10.23
N GLU A 54 13.05 -4.65 9.42
CA GLU A 54 11.95 -5.55 9.04
C GLU A 54 12.06 -6.00 7.58
N ARG A 55 11.65 -7.25 7.29
CA ARG A 55 11.66 -7.84 5.95
C ARG A 55 10.57 -7.21 5.08
N ALA A 56 10.94 -6.70 3.90
CA ALA A 56 9.98 -6.24 2.91
C ALA A 56 9.58 -7.42 2.01
N TRP A 57 8.29 -7.62 1.76
CA TRP A 57 7.86 -8.69 0.85
C TRP A 57 6.71 -8.23 -0.04
N VAL A 58 6.63 -8.84 -1.21
CA VAL A 58 5.54 -8.62 -2.18
C VAL A 58 4.99 -9.96 -2.64
N ASP A 59 3.67 -10.05 -2.66
CA ASP A 59 2.85 -11.15 -3.14
C ASP A 59 2.01 -10.61 -4.32
N GLU A 60 1.24 -11.47 -5.00
CA GLU A 60 0.50 -11.07 -6.21
C GLU A 60 -0.42 -9.87 -5.96
N ASN A 61 -1.17 -9.88 -4.85
CA ASN A 61 -2.14 -8.83 -4.50
C ASN A 61 -1.94 -8.24 -3.09
N ARG A 62 -0.80 -8.50 -2.46
CA ARG A 62 -0.50 -8.05 -1.09
C ARG A 62 0.99 -7.73 -0.97
N ALA A 63 1.34 -6.91 0.00
CA ALA A 63 2.73 -6.67 0.34
C ALA A 63 2.87 -6.33 1.82
N SER A 64 4.10 -6.35 2.33
CA SER A 64 4.39 -5.78 3.64
C SER A 64 4.21 -4.26 3.64
N ALA A 65 3.92 -3.70 4.81
CA ALA A 65 3.83 -2.25 4.98
C ALA A 65 5.14 -1.56 4.55
N GLU A 66 6.30 -2.14 4.87
CA GLU A 66 7.61 -1.59 4.50
C GLU A 66 7.84 -1.52 2.99
N TYR A 67 7.35 -2.52 2.23
CA TYR A 67 7.40 -2.48 0.77
C TYR A 67 6.59 -1.30 0.22
N VAL A 68 5.37 -1.11 0.71
CA VAL A 68 4.49 -0.05 0.23
C VAL A 68 4.96 1.33 0.71
N LYS A 69 5.51 1.44 1.93
CA LYS A 69 6.19 2.66 2.41
C LYS A 69 7.34 3.07 1.52
N GLY A 70 8.14 2.10 1.03
CA GLY A 70 9.21 2.36 0.07
C GLY A 70 8.68 2.98 -1.23
N TRP A 71 7.56 2.46 -1.74
CA TRP A 71 6.88 3.05 -2.90
C TRP A 71 6.27 4.42 -2.62
N ALA A 72 5.66 4.61 -1.45
CA ALA A 72 5.13 5.90 -1.03
C ALA A 72 6.24 6.97 -0.98
N LEU A 73 7.39 6.63 -0.40
CA LEU A 73 8.57 7.48 -0.35
C LEU A 73 9.11 7.80 -1.74
N TYR A 74 9.23 6.77 -2.60
CA TYR A 74 9.63 6.95 -3.99
C TYR A 74 8.70 7.91 -4.72
N ILE A 75 7.38 7.69 -4.68
CA ILE A 75 6.39 8.55 -5.34
C ILE A 75 6.50 9.99 -4.80
N ALA A 76 6.57 10.15 -3.47
CA ALA A 76 6.70 11.45 -2.82
C ALA A 76 7.97 12.20 -3.24
N ASP A 77 9.11 11.52 -3.32
CA ASP A 77 10.36 12.09 -3.80
C ASP A 77 10.23 12.55 -5.25
N ARG A 78 9.63 11.73 -6.11
CA ARG A 78 9.48 12.03 -7.55
C ARG A 78 8.55 13.20 -7.84
N ILE A 79 7.44 13.33 -7.11
CA ILE A 79 6.49 14.44 -7.31
C ILE A 79 6.94 15.72 -6.59
N GLY A 80 7.64 15.58 -5.46
CA GLY A 80 8.06 16.69 -4.63
C GLY A 80 9.35 17.37 -5.10
N ASN A 81 10.18 16.66 -5.88
CA ASN A 81 11.43 17.16 -6.42
C ASN A 81 11.35 17.41 -7.93
N VAL A 82 10.91 18.60 -8.31
CA VAL A 82 10.67 18.97 -9.71
C VAL A 82 11.15 20.36 -10.05
N ASN A 83 11.73 20.51 -11.25
CA ASN A 83 12.11 21.79 -11.82
C ASN A 83 11.64 21.86 -13.28
N PRO A 84 11.76 23.02 -13.96
CA PRO A 84 11.23 23.20 -15.32
C PRO A 84 11.76 22.18 -16.35
N LYS A 85 12.97 21.64 -16.13
CA LYS A 85 13.60 20.64 -17.01
C LYS A 85 13.07 19.23 -16.76
N THR A 86 12.79 18.88 -15.50
CA THR A 86 12.36 17.52 -15.11
C THR A 86 10.85 17.37 -14.99
N ALA A 87 10.09 18.46 -15.02
CA ALA A 87 8.63 18.47 -14.80
C ALA A 87 7.85 17.51 -15.70
N SER A 88 8.24 17.37 -16.98
CA SER A 88 7.58 16.42 -17.88
C SER A 88 7.80 14.95 -17.52
N MET A 89 8.84 14.62 -16.73
CA MET A 89 9.10 13.23 -16.32
C MET A 89 8.11 12.73 -15.27
N ILE A 90 7.47 13.63 -14.51
CA ILE A 90 6.48 13.25 -13.47
C ILE A 90 5.39 12.38 -14.09
N ARG A 91 4.86 12.81 -15.23
CA ARG A 91 3.82 12.08 -15.95
C ARG A 91 4.27 10.65 -16.26
N SER A 92 5.40 10.48 -16.94
CA SER A 92 5.91 9.15 -17.29
C SER A 92 6.21 8.25 -16.09
N THR A 93 6.47 8.83 -14.90
CA THR A 93 6.71 8.07 -13.68
C THR A 93 5.42 7.62 -13.00
N LEU A 94 4.40 8.48 -12.93
CA LEU A 94 3.13 8.14 -12.25
C LEU A 94 2.14 7.41 -13.15
N GLU A 95 2.08 7.74 -14.44
CA GLU A 95 1.12 7.17 -15.41
C GLU A 95 0.99 5.64 -15.33
N PRO A 96 2.06 4.82 -15.26
CA PRO A 96 1.93 3.37 -15.17
C PRO A 96 1.41 2.86 -13.80
N LEU A 97 1.45 3.71 -12.78
CA LEU A 97 1.03 3.36 -11.42
C LEU A 97 -0.44 3.74 -11.15
N LEU A 98 -1.07 4.57 -11.99
CA LEU A 98 -2.41 5.10 -11.71
C LEU A 98 -3.50 4.05 -11.94
N ALA A 99 -4.40 3.94 -10.97
CA ALA A 99 -5.65 3.23 -11.17
C ALA A 99 -6.52 3.96 -12.21
N PRO A 100 -7.32 3.23 -13.02
CA PRO A 100 -8.19 3.83 -14.03
C PRO A 100 -9.13 4.91 -13.48
N GLU A 101 -9.59 4.74 -12.24
CA GLU A 101 -10.57 5.63 -11.60
C GLU A 101 -10.03 7.03 -11.32
N ILE A 102 -8.74 7.17 -11.02
CA ILE A 102 -8.11 8.47 -10.71
C ILE A 102 -7.26 9.03 -11.85
N TYR A 103 -7.10 8.25 -12.92
CA TYR A 103 -6.12 8.53 -13.98
C TYR A 103 -6.28 9.95 -14.55
N GLN A 104 -7.48 10.29 -15.02
CA GLN A 104 -7.73 11.58 -15.69
C GLN A 104 -7.50 12.77 -14.75
N ASP A 105 -8.04 12.67 -13.54
CA ASP A 105 -7.94 13.74 -12.55
C ASP A 105 -6.49 14.01 -12.14
N VAL A 106 -5.71 12.95 -11.92
CA VAL A 106 -4.30 13.08 -11.54
C VAL A 106 -3.45 13.60 -12.69
N ILE A 107 -3.63 13.09 -13.92
CA ILE A 107 -2.88 13.56 -15.09
C ILE A 107 -3.17 15.05 -15.36
N ASN A 108 -4.43 15.48 -15.30
CA ASN A 108 -4.79 16.89 -15.48
C ASN A 108 -4.14 17.80 -14.42
N LYS A 109 -4.13 17.36 -13.16
CA LYS A 109 -3.44 18.09 -12.08
C LYS A 109 -1.93 18.17 -12.31
N ILE A 110 -1.30 17.06 -12.71
CA ILE A 110 0.14 17.03 -13.03
C ILE A 110 0.44 17.98 -14.18
N GLU A 111 -0.31 17.93 -15.27
CA GLU A 111 -0.07 18.79 -16.43
C GLU A 111 -0.20 20.27 -16.08
N THR A 112 -1.23 20.63 -15.31
CA THR A 112 -1.42 22.00 -14.81
C THR A 112 -0.23 22.44 -13.95
N GLN A 113 0.21 21.59 -13.01
CA GLN A 113 1.34 21.88 -12.14
C GLN A 113 2.65 22.03 -12.93
N VAL A 114 2.87 21.17 -13.93
CA VAL A 114 4.05 21.20 -14.80
C VAL A 114 4.09 22.47 -15.64
N GLN A 115 2.94 22.90 -16.18
CA GLN A 115 2.84 24.15 -16.93
C GLN A 115 3.17 25.35 -16.04
N GLN A 116 2.63 25.38 -14.82
CA GLN A 116 2.89 26.45 -13.86
C GLN A 116 4.37 26.52 -13.47
N ILE A 117 4.99 25.37 -13.14
CA ILE A 117 6.43 25.28 -12.84
C ILE A 117 7.29 25.86 -13.97
N ARG A 118 6.92 25.58 -15.23
CA ARG A 118 7.65 26.08 -16.40
C ARG A 118 7.44 27.58 -16.63
N GLN A 119 6.21 28.07 -16.50
CA GLN A 119 5.90 29.50 -16.66
C GLN A 119 6.58 30.34 -15.58
N ASP A 120 6.43 29.93 -14.33
CA ASP A 120 6.94 30.66 -13.17
C ASP A 120 8.46 30.44 -12.97
N ARG A 121 9.04 29.47 -13.70
CA ARG A 121 10.44 29.03 -13.61
C ARG A 121 10.85 28.68 -12.18
N VAL A 122 9.93 28.04 -11.48
CA VAL A 122 10.09 27.65 -10.08
C VAL A 122 10.66 26.24 -9.99
N ALA A 123 11.52 26.00 -9.00
CA ALA A 123 11.93 24.67 -8.59
C ALA A 123 11.25 24.31 -7.26
N LEU A 124 10.71 23.10 -7.19
CA LEU A 124 10.20 22.47 -5.98
C LEU A 124 11.20 21.42 -5.52
N SER A 125 11.50 21.42 -4.24
CA SER A 125 12.14 20.32 -3.57
C SER A 125 11.32 19.88 -2.36
N PHE A 126 11.36 18.58 -2.08
CA PHE A 126 10.69 17.97 -0.95
C PHE A 126 11.67 17.06 -0.23
N GLU A 127 11.79 17.28 1.08
CA GLU A 127 12.60 16.49 1.98
C GLU A 127 11.67 15.68 2.89
N PRO A 128 11.47 14.37 2.61
CA PRO A 128 10.69 13.49 3.46
C PRO A 128 11.33 13.38 4.85
N LYS A 129 10.52 13.45 5.89
CA LYS A 129 10.94 13.28 7.28
C LYS A 129 10.44 11.98 7.89
N ASP A 130 9.24 11.57 7.52
CA ASP A 130 8.58 10.39 8.08
C ASP A 130 7.54 9.84 7.10
N VAL A 131 7.29 8.53 7.18
CA VAL A 131 6.26 7.83 6.40
C VAL A 131 5.40 7.03 7.37
N GLN A 132 4.14 7.43 7.49
CA GLN A 132 3.19 6.83 8.42
C GLN A 132 2.13 6.05 7.65
N ALA A 133 1.85 4.82 8.07
CA ALA A 133 0.68 4.08 7.60
C ALA A 133 -0.55 4.49 8.43
N ASP A 134 -1.70 4.54 7.79
CA ASP A 134 -2.96 4.75 8.49
C ASP A 134 -3.30 3.52 9.36
N LYS A 135 -3.89 3.76 10.54
CA LYS A 135 -4.24 2.68 11.47
C LYS A 135 -5.50 1.93 11.05
N ASN A 136 -6.40 2.59 10.31
CA ASN A 136 -7.71 2.06 9.94
C ASN A 136 -7.73 1.56 8.50
N ASN A 137 -6.94 2.17 7.60
CA ASN A 137 -6.76 1.72 6.23
C ASN A 137 -5.31 1.27 5.95
N PRO A 138 -5.02 -0.04 5.83
CA PRO A 138 -3.66 -0.54 5.61
C PRO A 138 -3.05 -0.14 4.26
N ASN A 139 -3.87 0.34 3.32
CA ASN A 139 -3.42 0.78 1.99
C ASN A 139 -3.12 2.28 1.96
N LYS A 140 -3.40 3.01 3.05
CA LYS A 140 -3.28 4.47 3.10
C LYS A 140 -2.00 4.88 3.84
N PHE A 141 -1.25 5.77 3.22
CA PHE A 141 0.05 6.23 3.70
C PHE A 141 0.16 7.75 3.64
N TYR A 142 0.89 8.31 4.60
CA TYR A 142 1.16 9.73 4.71
C TYR A 142 2.68 9.95 4.73
N VAL A 143 3.20 10.62 3.71
CA VAL A 143 4.60 11.05 3.66
C VAL A 143 4.67 12.49 4.13
N VAL A 144 5.25 12.71 5.31
CA VAL A 144 5.39 14.04 5.90
C VAL A 144 6.78 14.56 5.64
N GLY A 145 6.89 15.80 5.20
CA GLY A 145 8.19 16.39 4.90
C GLY A 145 8.17 17.90 4.84
N ARG A 146 9.33 18.46 4.48
CA ARG A 146 9.49 19.89 4.24
C ARG A 146 9.58 20.12 2.74
N SER A 147 8.68 20.96 2.22
CA SER A 147 8.74 21.46 0.85
C SER A 147 9.49 22.78 0.83
N MET A 148 10.30 22.99 -0.20
CA MET A 148 10.95 24.26 -0.49
C MET A 148 10.67 24.64 -1.94
N MET A 149 10.16 25.85 -2.13
CA MET A 149 9.84 26.41 -3.43
C MET A 149 10.78 27.59 -3.70
N GLN A 150 11.51 27.53 -4.81
CA GLN A 150 12.49 28.55 -5.19
C GLN A 150 12.23 29.08 -6.60
N GLY A 151 11.95 30.38 -6.70
CA GLY A 151 11.83 31.10 -7.97
C GLY A 151 13.12 31.84 -8.36
N PRO A 152 13.18 32.45 -9.56
CA PRO A 152 14.40 33.05 -10.12
C PRO A 152 14.99 34.23 -9.34
N ALA A 153 14.15 35.00 -8.62
CA ALA A 153 14.55 36.24 -7.96
C ALA A 153 14.09 36.31 -6.48
N GLY A 154 13.53 35.22 -5.95
CA GLY A 154 12.89 35.18 -4.63
C GLY A 154 13.68 34.41 -3.58
N GLN A 155 13.43 34.74 -2.31
CA GLN A 155 13.85 33.87 -1.21
C GLN A 155 13.05 32.56 -1.24
N PRO A 156 13.66 31.43 -0.89
CA PRO A 156 12.96 30.15 -0.87
C PRO A 156 11.81 30.15 0.15
N VAL A 157 10.61 29.80 -0.30
CA VAL A 157 9.46 29.58 0.58
C VAL A 157 9.52 28.16 1.12
N ARG A 158 9.42 28.00 2.44
CA ARG A 158 9.50 26.70 3.11
C ARG A 158 8.21 26.40 3.85
N GLU A 159 7.64 25.24 3.56
CA GLU A 159 6.37 24.79 4.11
C GLU A 159 6.49 23.34 4.58
N ASN A 160 5.73 22.97 5.61
CA ASN A 160 5.55 21.56 5.94
C ASN A 160 4.41 21.03 5.09
N LYS A 161 4.66 19.97 4.31
CA LYS A 161 3.66 19.33 3.47
C LYS A 161 3.52 17.87 3.83
N THR A 162 2.29 17.38 3.65
CA THR A 162 1.96 15.97 3.72
C THR A 162 1.46 15.52 2.35
N ILE A 163 2.01 14.42 1.88
CA ILE A 163 1.57 13.72 0.68
C ILE A 163 0.80 12.49 1.14
N GLU A 164 -0.47 12.43 0.79
CA GLU A 164 -1.38 11.34 1.13
C GLU A 164 -1.57 10.42 -0.07
N LEU A 165 -1.39 9.13 0.14
CA LEU A 165 -1.37 8.12 -0.92
C LEU A 165 -2.21 6.92 -0.50
N GLU A 166 -3.02 6.39 -1.41
CA GLU A 166 -3.61 5.05 -1.27
C GLU A 166 -3.00 4.14 -2.32
N ILE A 167 -2.23 3.14 -1.86
CA ILE A 167 -1.46 2.25 -2.73
C ILE A 167 -1.88 0.81 -2.45
N LEU A 168 -2.38 0.15 -3.48
CA LEU A 168 -2.68 -1.27 -3.48
C LEU A 168 -1.61 -2.01 -4.27
N VAL A 169 -1.44 -3.31 -4.00
CA VAL A 169 -0.59 -4.17 -4.83
C VAL A 169 -1.48 -5.05 -5.69
N LYS A 170 -1.21 -5.08 -6.99
CA LYS A 170 -1.89 -5.93 -7.96
C LYS A 170 -0.88 -6.48 -8.96
N ASN A 171 -0.90 -7.78 -9.19
CA ASN A 171 0.08 -8.47 -10.04
C ASN A 171 1.53 -8.07 -9.73
N TYR A 172 1.90 -8.05 -8.44
CA TYR A 172 3.23 -7.66 -7.95
C TYR A 172 3.65 -6.19 -8.19
N GLN A 173 2.72 -5.33 -8.60
CA GLN A 173 2.98 -3.92 -8.88
C GLN A 173 2.17 -3.01 -7.96
N PRO A 174 2.73 -1.88 -7.52
CA PRO A 174 1.96 -0.87 -6.80
C PRO A 174 0.99 -0.17 -7.76
N VAL A 175 -0.24 0.03 -7.30
CA VAL A 175 -1.31 0.72 -8.01
C VAL A 175 -1.84 1.82 -7.08
N LEU A 176 -1.73 3.05 -7.54
CA LEU A 176 -2.17 4.25 -6.85
C LEU A 176 -3.66 4.48 -7.10
N HIS A 177 -4.44 4.41 -6.03
CA HIS A 177 -5.89 4.66 -6.03
C HIS A 177 -6.26 6.03 -5.47
N PHE A 178 -5.34 6.71 -4.80
CA PHE A 178 -5.54 8.08 -4.33
C PHE A 178 -4.21 8.80 -4.18
N ILE A 179 -4.20 10.09 -4.51
CA ILE A 179 -3.07 10.99 -4.23
C ILE A 179 -3.57 12.40 -3.94
N ASP A 180 -3.08 12.97 -2.85
CA ASP A 180 -3.28 14.39 -2.53
C ASP A 180 -2.05 14.99 -1.85
N VAL A 181 -1.87 16.30 -2.00
CA VAL A 181 -0.75 17.04 -1.42
C VAL A 181 -1.29 18.28 -0.74
N TYR A 182 -1.07 18.39 0.57
CA TYR A 182 -1.57 19.51 1.36
C TYR A 182 -0.55 19.99 2.39
N GLU A 183 -0.75 21.21 2.88
CA GLU A 183 0.05 21.80 3.94
C GLU A 183 -0.37 21.28 5.32
N GLY A 184 0.61 21.16 6.22
CA GLY A 184 0.39 20.76 7.60
C GLY A 184 0.54 19.27 7.88
N SER A 185 -0.02 18.84 9.00
CA SER A 185 0.10 17.47 9.52
C SER A 185 -0.85 16.49 8.82
N PRO A 186 -0.54 15.18 8.83
CA PRO A 186 -1.42 14.14 8.30
C PRO A 186 -2.85 14.22 8.84
N ARG A 187 -3.81 14.19 7.93
CA ARG A 187 -5.25 14.09 8.23
C ARG A 187 -5.65 12.65 8.55
N THR A 188 -5.00 12.08 9.57
CA THR A 188 -5.39 10.77 10.12
C THR A 188 -6.70 10.88 10.88
N ASP A 189 -7.49 9.82 10.94
CA ASP A 189 -8.75 9.82 11.67
C ASP A 189 -8.59 10.21 13.16
N ASP A 190 -7.46 9.84 13.77
CA ASP A 190 -7.12 10.26 15.14
C ASP A 190 -6.94 11.77 15.27
N VAL A 191 -6.28 12.40 14.29
CA VAL A 191 -6.07 13.84 14.23
C VAL A 191 -7.39 14.55 13.95
N ILE A 192 -8.16 14.09 12.97
CA ILE A 192 -9.48 14.66 12.64
C ILE A 192 -10.39 14.64 13.87
N ARG A 193 -10.52 13.49 14.54
CA ARG A 193 -11.34 13.37 15.77
C ARG A 193 -10.85 14.26 16.91
N ARG A 194 -9.54 14.45 17.06
CA ARG A 194 -8.97 15.33 18.08
C ARG A 194 -9.25 16.80 17.77
N GLU A 195 -9.13 17.20 16.51
CA GLU A 195 -9.41 18.55 16.05
C GLU A 195 -10.89 18.88 16.19
N GLU A 196 -11.79 17.97 15.81
CA GLU A 196 -13.24 18.12 16.02
C GLU A 196 -13.59 18.32 17.50
N LYS A 197 -13.07 17.45 18.39
CA LYS A 197 -13.28 17.59 19.84
C LYS A 197 -12.73 18.91 20.39
N THR A 198 -11.58 19.36 19.89
CA THR A 198 -10.97 20.62 20.33
C THR A 198 -11.76 21.83 19.82
N ALA A 199 -12.25 21.77 18.58
CA ALA A 199 -13.09 22.80 17.99
C ALA A 199 -14.45 22.90 18.69
N GLU A 200 -15.07 21.77 19.04
CA GLU A 200 -16.29 21.73 19.85
C GLU A 200 -16.06 22.32 21.25
N ALA A 201 -14.95 21.97 21.90
CA ALA A 201 -14.60 22.53 23.20
C ALA A 201 -14.39 24.05 23.15
N ARG A 202 -13.72 24.57 22.11
CA ARG A 202 -13.56 26.02 21.88
C ARG A 202 -14.91 26.72 21.67
N LYS A 203 -15.77 26.16 20.82
CA LYS A 203 -17.13 26.71 20.60
C LYS A 203 -17.97 26.72 21.88
N ARG A 204 -17.81 25.73 22.77
CA ARG A 204 -18.48 25.71 24.08
C ARG A 204 -17.92 26.79 25.03
N MET A 205 -16.61 27.00 25.05
CA MET A 205 -15.99 28.06 25.85
C MET A 205 -16.39 29.46 25.37
N GLU A 206 -16.44 29.68 24.06
CA GLU A 206 -16.88 30.94 23.46
C GLU A 206 -18.35 31.26 23.76
N ARG A 207 -19.23 30.25 23.74
CA ARG A 207 -20.64 30.44 24.17
C ARG A 207 -20.73 30.82 25.63
N ASN A 208 -20.03 30.10 26.52
CA ASN A 208 -20.06 30.40 27.95
C ASN A 208 -19.40 31.74 28.31
N SER A 209 -18.45 32.22 27.50
CA SER A 209 -17.82 33.54 27.69
C SER A 209 -18.69 34.71 27.19
N ASN A 210 -19.65 34.45 26.30
CA ASN A 210 -20.59 35.47 25.81
C ASN A 210 -21.88 35.54 26.65
N GLU A 211 -22.05 34.61 27.60
CA GLU A 211 -23.20 34.54 28.52
C GLU A 211 -22.89 35.09 29.93
N ASN A 212 -21.64 35.54 30.18
CA ASN A 212 -21.21 36.25 31.39
C ASN A 212 -20.82 37.70 31.06
#